data_AF-A0A2P9HNT2-F1
#
_entry.id   AF-A0A2P9HNT2-F1
#
_cell.length_a   1.000
_cell.length_b   1.000
_cell.length_c   1.000
_cell.angle_alpha   90.00
_cell.angle_beta   90.00
_cell.angle_gamma   90.00
#
_symmetry.space_group_name_H-M   'P 1'
#
loop_
_entity.id
_entity.type
_entity.pdbx_description
1 polymer ?
#
loop_
_entity_poly.entity_id
_entity_poly.type
_entity_poly.pdbx_seq_one_letter_code
_entity_poly.pdbx_strand_id
1 'polypeptide(L)'
;MRLDFQFDEKALQKSLAHIEKSVFPKAAADFLNGLAFEAQKSLKSHVKEAFDGSVLFTERGFVVSKAKPQAKLGTMFAEIRIQPTQAAYLRFQIDGGTRKTGDAGSGPFDLMVFGAKRNRAGNIRRGYPKQLSKQHREEKSKRQSLRSQRESARAQGQDTSPFAYFRASRNRPGIFFGEIGGIKGYWQRPKRSKAARKRLPGVISVRPTEQLKPLLSVADHARYKPRYQYQQQIAKALRVKATQQSFAHELNRQMSKITR
;
A
#
# COMPACT_ATOMS: atom_id res chain seq x y z
N MET A 1 -63.38 -28.75 -40.51
CA MET A 1 -62.82 -28.45 -39.18
C MET A 1 -62.28 -27.02 -39.22
N ARG A 2 -62.91 -26.09 -38.51
CA ARG A 2 -62.52 -24.68 -38.50
C ARG A 2 -61.78 -24.43 -37.19
N LEU A 3 -60.52 -24.02 -37.29
CA LEU A 3 -59.70 -23.61 -36.14
C LEU A 3 -59.75 -22.08 -36.10
N ASP A 4 -60.50 -21.52 -35.15
CA ASP A 4 -60.52 -20.08 -34.91
C ASP A 4 -59.50 -19.73 -33.80
N PHE A 5 -58.66 -18.72 -34.03
CA PHE A 5 -57.67 -18.20 -33.07
C PHE A 5 -58.21 -16.92 -32.43
N GLN A 6 -58.42 -16.93 -31.12
CA GLN A 6 -58.77 -15.73 -30.36
C GLN A 6 -57.49 -15.08 -29.82
N PHE A 7 -57.21 -13.86 -30.28
CA PHE A 7 -56.05 -13.07 -29.88
C PHE A 7 -56.48 -11.86 -29.06
N ASP A 8 -56.04 -11.78 -27.80
CA ASP A 8 -56.26 -10.60 -26.97
C ASP A 8 -55.08 -9.62 -27.12
N GLU A 9 -55.24 -8.70 -28.07
CA GLU A 9 -54.25 -7.64 -28.32
C GLU A 9 -54.00 -6.76 -27.09
N LYS A 10 -55.04 -6.46 -26.29
CA LYS A 10 -54.91 -5.59 -25.12
C LYS A 10 -54.11 -6.26 -24.02
N ALA A 11 -54.30 -7.56 -23.81
CA ALA A 11 -53.48 -8.33 -22.88
C ALA A 11 -52.01 -8.36 -23.31
N LEU A 12 -51.73 -8.52 -24.62
CA LEU A 12 -50.38 -8.45 -25.15
C LEU A 12 -49.75 -7.05 -24.95
N GLN A 13 -50.45 -5.97 -25.27
CA GLN A 13 -49.93 -4.62 -25.07
C GLN A 13 -49.60 -4.32 -23.60
N LYS A 14 -50.46 -4.77 -22.67
CA LYS A 14 -50.20 -4.63 -21.22
C LYS A 14 -48.96 -5.41 -20.78
N SER A 15 -48.77 -6.63 -21.27
CA SER A 15 -47.60 -7.44 -20.91
C SER A 15 -46.31 -6.83 -21.45
N LEU A 16 -46.31 -6.38 -22.72
CA LEU A 16 -45.18 -5.67 -23.32
C LEU A 16 -44.84 -4.38 -22.57
N ALA A 17 -45.84 -3.58 -22.21
CA ALA A 17 -45.64 -2.36 -21.42
C ALA A 17 -45.06 -2.65 -20.02
N HIS A 18 -45.44 -3.77 -19.40
CA HIS A 18 -44.87 -4.18 -18.12
C HIS A 18 -43.40 -4.61 -18.27
N ILE A 19 -43.08 -5.38 -19.32
CA ILE A 19 -41.71 -5.79 -19.64
C ILE A 19 -40.83 -4.55 -19.87
N GLU A 20 -41.31 -3.59 -20.67
CA GLU A 20 -40.63 -2.31 -20.91
C GLU A 20 -40.32 -1.55 -19.63
N LYS A 21 -41.32 -1.38 -18.75
CA LYS A 21 -41.18 -0.54 -17.54
C LYS A 21 -40.47 -1.23 -16.39
N SER A 22 -40.52 -2.56 -16.31
CA SER A 22 -40.06 -3.31 -15.14
C SER A 22 -38.92 -4.27 -15.42
N VAL A 23 -38.96 -5.02 -16.52
CA VAL A 23 -37.96 -6.06 -16.82
C VAL A 23 -36.70 -5.43 -17.37
N PHE A 24 -36.81 -4.64 -18.43
CA PHE A 24 -35.64 -4.09 -19.12
C PHE A 24 -34.77 -3.22 -18.21
N PRO A 25 -35.32 -2.29 -17.40
CA PRO A 25 -34.49 -1.50 -16.49
C PRO A 25 -33.80 -2.33 -15.41
N LYS A 26 -34.47 -3.36 -14.88
CA LYS A 26 -33.86 -4.27 -13.89
C LYS A 26 -32.76 -5.12 -14.52
N ALA A 27 -33.00 -5.69 -15.71
CA ALA A 27 -32.02 -6.48 -16.43
C ALA A 27 -30.79 -5.64 -16.84
N ALA A 28 -31.01 -4.42 -17.33
CA ALA A 28 -29.93 -3.48 -17.64
C ALA A 28 -29.11 -3.10 -16.40
N ALA A 29 -29.77 -2.78 -15.28
CA ALA A 29 -29.09 -2.46 -14.04
C ALA A 29 -28.27 -3.65 -13.51
N ASP A 30 -28.84 -4.85 -13.49
CA ASP A 30 -28.16 -6.07 -13.03
C ASP A 30 -26.98 -6.44 -13.94
N PHE A 31 -27.13 -6.27 -15.26
CA PHE A 31 -26.06 -6.46 -16.23
C PHE A 31 -24.89 -5.48 -15.98
N LEU A 32 -25.16 -4.17 -15.90
CA LEU A 32 -24.15 -3.15 -15.62
C LEU A 32 -23.45 -3.39 -14.28
N ASN A 33 -24.23 -3.77 -13.25
CA ASN A 33 -23.69 -4.14 -11.95
C ASN A 33 -22.78 -5.37 -12.05
N GLY A 34 -23.18 -6.38 -12.82
CA GLY A 34 -22.37 -7.57 -13.10
C GLY A 34 -21.02 -7.23 -13.75
N LEU A 35 -21.01 -6.33 -14.74
CA LEU A 35 -19.77 -5.81 -15.35
C LEU A 35 -18.87 -5.16 -14.29
N ALA A 36 -19.45 -4.28 -13.46
CA ALA A 36 -18.71 -3.56 -12.45
C ALA A 36 -18.12 -4.48 -11.37
N PHE A 37 -18.87 -5.50 -10.94
CA PHE A 37 -18.39 -6.50 -9.97
C PHE A 37 -17.30 -7.40 -10.54
N GLU A 38 -17.39 -7.81 -11.81
CA GLU A 38 -16.34 -8.61 -12.44
C GLU A 38 -15.03 -7.82 -12.56
N ALA A 39 -15.12 -6.56 -12.98
CA ALA A 39 -13.95 -5.69 -13.04
C ALA A 39 -13.38 -5.40 -11.63
N GLN A 40 -14.23 -5.18 -10.62
CA GLN A 40 -13.77 -5.08 -9.23
C GLN A 40 -13.03 -6.35 -8.78
N LYS A 41 -13.53 -7.53 -9.13
CA LYS A 41 -12.89 -8.81 -8.83
C LYS A 41 -11.54 -8.94 -9.54
N SER A 42 -11.46 -8.63 -10.85
CA SER A 42 -10.21 -8.66 -11.62
C SER A 42 -9.17 -7.72 -11.02
N LEU A 43 -9.56 -6.49 -10.66
CA LEU A 43 -8.69 -5.51 -10.00
C LEU A 43 -8.16 -6.03 -8.66
N LYS A 44 -9.02 -6.61 -7.81
CA LYS A 44 -8.60 -7.19 -6.52
C LYS A 44 -7.64 -8.37 -6.68
N SER A 45 -7.85 -9.24 -7.66
CA SER A 45 -6.92 -10.33 -7.96
C SER A 45 -5.57 -9.78 -8.42
N HIS A 46 -5.57 -8.80 -9.33
CA HIS A 46 -4.35 -8.16 -9.84
C HIS A 46 -3.52 -7.49 -8.76
N VAL A 47 -4.11 -7.02 -7.64
CA VAL A 47 -3.35 -6.49 -6.50
C VAL A 47 -2.39 -7.53 -5.94
N LYS A 48 -2.81 -8.79 -5.86
CA LYS A 48 -1.99 -9.86 -5.28
C LYS A 48 -0.86 -10.28 -6.21
N GLU A 49 -1.09 -10.19 -7.51
CA GLU A 49 -0.09 -10.50 -8.55
C GLU A 49 0.90 -9.33 -8.70
N ALA A 50 0.40 -8.10 -8.72
CA ALA A 50 1.21 -6.92 -8.97
C ALA A 50 2.11 -6.53 -7.78
N PHE A 51 1.77 -6.91 -6.54
CA PHE A 51 2.51 -6.53 -5.34
C PHE A 51 3.00 -7.76 -4.56
N ASP A 52 4.25 -7.72 -4.09
CA ASP A 52 4.95 -8.80 -3.34
C ASP A 52 4.39 -9.07 -1.92
N GLY A 53 3.14 -8.68 -1.70
CA GLY A 53 2.43 -8.67 -0.43
C GLY A 53 1.29 -7.65 -0.46
N SER A 54 0.07 -8.11 -0.70
CA SER A 54 -1.11 -7.24 -0.63
C SER A 54 -1.46 -6.92 0.83
N VAL A 55 -1.94 -5.70 1.06
CA VAL A 55 -2.52 -5.29 2.34
C VAL A 55 -4.00 -5.02 2.17
N LEU A 56 -4.79 -5.35 3.20
CA LEU A 56 -6.26 -5.15 3.19
C LEU A 56 -6.67 -3.72 2.84
N PHE A 57 -5.85 -2.73 3.21
CA PHE A 57 -6.08 -1.32 2.85
C PHE A 57 -6.21 -1.13 1.33
N THR A 58 -5.32 -1.73 0.54
CA THR A 58 -5.31 -1.63 -0.92
C THR A 58 -6.42 -2.47 -1.54
N GLU A 59 -6.61 -3.70 -1.06
CA GLU A 59 -7.63 -4.63 -1.59
C GLU A 59 -9.06 -4.10 -1.41
N ARG A 60 -9.33 -3.43 -0.28
CA ARG A 60 -10.64 -2.83 0.03
C ARG A 60 -10.86 -1.47 -0.65
N GLY A 61 -9.85 -0.96 -1.37
CA GLY A 61 -9.93 0.34 -2.05
C GLY A 61 -10.90 0.38 -3.22
N PHE A 62 -11.11 -0.75 -3.90
CA PHE A 62 -12.01 -0.82 -5.07
C PHE A 62 -13.45 -0.98 -4.63
N VAL A 63 -14.31 -0.04 -5.03
CA VAL A 63 -15.74 -0.01 -4.68
C VAL A 63 -16.59 0.17 -5.93
N VAL A 64 -17.80 -0.39 -5.90
CA VAL A 64 -18.77 -0.33 -7.00
C VAL A 64 -19.94 0.57 -6.60
N SER A 65 -20.20 1.61 -7.38
CA SER A 65 -21.44 2.37 -7.35
C SER A 65 -22.42 1.69 -8.29
N LYS A 66 -23.48 1.08 -7.73
CA LYS A 66 -24.42 0.26 -8.50
C LYS A 66 -25.35 1.11 -9.36
N ALA A 67 -25.65 0.60 -10.56
CA ALA A 67 -26.77 1.05 -11.37
C ALA A 67 -28.10 0.78 -10.64
N LYS A 68 -29.01 1.76 -10.71
CA LYS A 68 -30.34 1.68 -10.09
C LYS A 68 -31.38 1.38 -11.16
N PRO A 69 -32.25 0.36 -10.99
CA PRO A 69 -33.31 0.04 -11.95
C PRO A 69 -34.31 1.18 -12.19
N GLN A 70 -34.44 2.12 -11.24
CA GLN A 70 -35.32 3.28 -11.35
C GLN A 70 -34.72 4.42 -12.19
N ALA A 71 -33.42 4.33 -12.55
CA ALA A 71 -32.79 5.32 -13.41
C ALA A 71 -33.30 5.20 -14.85
N LYS A 72 -33.31 6.32 -15.58
CA LYS A 72 -33.59 6.31 -17.03
C LYS A 72 -32.53 5.46 -17.73
N LEU A 73 -32.96 4.57 -18.63
CA LEU A 73 -32.07 3.64 -19.36
C LEU A 73 -30.90 4.35 -20.04
N GLY A 74 -31.14 5.49 -20.71
CA GLY A 74 -30.10 6.25 -21.40
C GLY A 74 -29.06 6.92 -20.49
N THR A 75 -29.32 7.04 -19.20
CA THR A 75 -28.38 7.62 -18.21
C THR A 75 -27.99 6.62 -17.13
N MET A 76 -28.33 5.33 -17.31
CA MET A 76 -28.04 4.30 -16.33
C MET A 76 -26.57 3.89 -16.44
N PHE A 77 -25.84 3.94 -15.33
CA PHE A 77 -24.46 3.51 -15.28
C PHE A 77 -24.15 2.81 -13.97
N ALA A 78 -23.16 1.92 -14.02
CA ALA A 78 -22.46 1.42 -12.84
C ALA A 78 -21.01 1.90 -12.92
N GLU A 79 -20.44 2.30 -11.79
CA GLU A 79 -19.10 2.86 -11.73
C GLU A 79 -18.22 2.02 -10.80
N ILE A 80 -16.98 1.80 -11.20
CA ILE A 80 -15.94 1.26 -10.33
C ILE A 80 -14.98 2.39 -10.02
N ARG A 81 -14.81 2.67 -8.73
CA ARG A 81 -13.90 3.70 -8.28
C ARG A 81 -12.93 3.15 -7.24
N ILE A 82 -11.78 3.79 -7.15
CA ILE A 82 -10.85 3.59 -6.04
C ILE A 82 -11.19 4.65 -4.99
N GLN A 83 -11.34 4.25 -3.74
CA GLN A 83 -11.54 5.19 -2.65
C GLN A 83 -10.40 6.25 -2.63
N PRO A 84 -10.69 7.53 -2.34
CA PRO A 84 -9.74 8.63 -2.56
C PRO A 84 -8.37 8.42 -1.89
N THR A 85 -8.38 7.94 -0.64
CA THR A 85 -7.15 7.67 0.10
C THR A 85 -6.33 6.59 -0.59
N GLN A 86 -6.92 5.46 -0.94
CA GLN A 86 -6.25 4.36 -1.64
C GLN A 86 -5.80 4.77 -3.04
N ALA A 87 -6.59 5.58 -3.73
CA ALA A 87 -6.25 6.12 -5.05
C ALA A 87 -4.98 6.96 -4.99
N ALA A 88 -4.84 7.83 -3.98
CA ALA A 88 -3.63 8.63 -3.81
C ALA A 88 -2.36 7.77 -3.62
N TYR A 89 -2.47 6.63 -2.92
CA TYR A 89 -1.34 5.69 -2.77
C TYR A 89 -1.06 4.91 -4.05
N LEU A 90 -2.12 4.45 -4.73
CA LEU A 90 -2.04 3.62 -5.94
C LEU A 90 -1.67 4.41 -7.19
N ARG A 91 -1.92 5.72 -7.23
CA ARG A 91 -1.65 6.59 -8.38
C ARG A 91 -0.27 6.32 -8.99
N PHE A 92 0.78 6.35 -8.17
CA PHE A 92 2.15 6.11 -8.64
C PHE A 92 2.41 4.66 -9.13
N GLN A 93 1.61 3.69 -8.68
CA GLN A 93 1.70 2.30 -9.16
C GLN A 93 0.96 2.12 -10.49
N ILE A 94 -0.08 2.93 -10.74
CA ILE A 94 -0.90 2.88 -11.95
C ILE A 94 -0.26 3.72 -13.05
N ASP A 95 0.01 5.00 -12.76
CA ASP A 95 0.45 5.99 -13.74
C ASP A 95 1.97 6.14 -13.78
N GLY A 96 2.67 5.63 -12.76
CA GLY A 96 4.10 5.89 -12.57
C GLY A 96 4.37 7.30 -12.05
N GLY A 97 5.56 7.82 -12.35
CA GLY A 97 5.96 9.18 -12.02
C GLY A 97 6.85 9.28 -10.79
N THR A 98 6.92 10.47 -10.19
CA THR A 98 7.81 10.74 -9.05
C THR A 98 6.99 11.08 -7.82
N ARG A 99 7.10 10.27 -6.76
CA ARG A 99 6.56 10.57 -5.44
C ARG A 99 7.54 11.45 -4.69
N LYS A 100 7.05 12.48 -4.02
CA LYS A 100 7.83 13.41 -3.18
C LYS A 100 7.35 13.37 -1.74
N THR A 101 8.12 13.99 -0.84
CA THR A 101 7.68 14.27 0.53
C THR A 101 6.40 15.11 0.54
N GLY A 102 5.46 14.78 1.41
CA GLY A 102 4.11 15.37 1.45
C GLY A 102 3.06 14.61 0.63
N ASP A 103 3.46 13.76 -0.32
CA ASP A 103 2.52 12.90 -1.03
C ASP A 103 1.96 11.77 -0.14
N ALA A 104 0.84 11.20 -0.55
CA ALA A 104 0.26 10.04 0.12
C ALA A 104 1.27 8.88 0.25
N GLY A 105 1.45 8.40 1.48
CA GLY A 105 2.41 7.35 1.81
C GLY A 105 3.84 7.83 2.07
N SER A 106 4.06 9.15 2.09
CA SER A 106 5.29 9.78 2.55
C SER A 106 5.08 10.49 3.90
N GLY A 107 6.17 10.81 4.59
CA GLY A 107 6.14 11.75 5.71
C GLY A 107 6.20 13.20 5.21
N PRO A 108 5.95 14.17 6.11
CA PRO A 108 6.02 15.60 5.76
C PRO A 108 7.42 16.02 5.27
N PHE A 109 8.47 15.34 5.72
CA PHE A 109 9.86 15.70 5.44
C PHE A 109 10.69 14.58 4.82
N ASP A 110 10.18 13.35 4.80
CA ASP A 110 10.96 12.19 4.41
C ASP A 110 10.08 11.15 3.70
N LEU A 111 10.56 10.64 2.57
CA LEU A 111 10.01 9.46 1.91
C LEU A 111 10.81 8.24 2.35
N MET A 112 10.16 7.30 3.02
CA MET A 112 10.80 6.09 3.52
C MET A 112 11.02 5.09 2.38
N VAL A 113 12.29 4.79 2.05
CA VAL A 113 12.64 3.93 0.90
C VAL A 113 13.04 2.53 1.36
N PHE A 114 13.76 2.42 2.47
CA PHE A 114 14.18 1.14 3.04
C PHE A 114 13.91 1.08 4.54
N GLY A 115 13.60 -0.11 5.05
CA GLY A 115 13.62 -0.40 6.47
C GLY A 115 14.04 -1.85 6.73
N ALA A 116 14.92 -2.04 7.71
CA ALA A 116 15.45 -3.35 8.10
C ALA A 116 14.40 -4.24 8.78
N LYS A 117 13.35 -3.65 9.37
CA LYS A 117 12.21 -4.39 9.94
C LYS A 117 10.97 -4.18 9.09
N ARG A 118 10.54 -5.24 8.41
CA ARG A 118 9.35 -5.26 7.54
C ARG A 118 8.24 -6.12 8.13
N ASN A 119 6.99 -5.87 7.74
CA ASN A 119 5.87 -6.74 8.03
C ASN A 119 5.78 -7.87 6.97
N ARG A 120 4.80 -8.78 7.12
CA ARG A 120 4.60 -9.90 6.19
C ARG A 120 4.36 -9.45 4.73
N ALA A 121 3.83 -8.24 4.54
CA ALA A 121 3.60 -7.65 3.23
C ALA A 121 4.79 -6.83 2.70
N GLY A 122 5.97 -6.94 3.31
CA GLY A 122 7.18 -6.21 2.89
C GLY A 122 7.24 -4.73 3.26
N ASN A 123 6.17 -4.16 3.83
CA ASN A 123 6.13 -2.76 4.25
C ASN A 123 6.94 -2.54 5.53
N ILE A 124 7.46 -1.33 5.72
CA ILE A 124 8.17 -0.95 6.95
C ILE A 124 7.25 -1.14 8.16
N ARG A 125 7.75 -1.82 9.20
CA ARG A 125 6.93 -2.14 10.38
C ARG A 125 6.42 -0.86 11.05
N ARG A 126 5.11 -0.84 11.36
CA ARG A 126 4.48 0.28 12.08
C ARG A 126 5.24 0.58 13.38
N GLY A 127 5.52 1.86 13.63
CA GLY A 127 6.24 2.34 14.81
C GLY A 127 7.76 2.15 14.77
N TYR A 128 8.32 1.43 13.78
CA TYR A 128 9.76 1.26 13.68
C TYR A 128 10.54 2.57 13.48
N PRO A 129 10.11 3.51 12.60
CA PRO A 129 10.75 4.83 12.52
C PRO A 129 10.69 5.61 13.84
N LYS A 130 9.56 5.54 14.56
CA LYS A 130 9.40 6.17 15.89
C LYS A 130 10.37 5.58 16.91
N GLN A 131 10.53 4.25 16.90
CA GLN A 131 11.49 3.55 17.74
C GLN A 131 12.92 4.00 17.46
N LEU A 132 13.33 4.07 16.19
CA LEU A 132 14.67 4.53 15.80
C LEU A 132 14.91 5.99 16.19
N SER A 133 13.92 6.87 15.97
CA SER A 133 13.99 8.27 16.39
C SER A 133 14.20 8.40 17.90
N LYS A 134 13.47 7.63 18.71
CA LYS A 134 13.65 7.60 20.17
C LYS A 134 15.06 7.12 20.55
N GLN A 135 15.48 5.97 20.02
CA GLN A 135 16.81 5.41 20.29
C GLN A 135 17.95 6.37 19.91
N HIS A 136 17.80 7.10 18.81
CA HIS A 136 18.79 8.08 18.37
C HIS A 136 18.87 9.28 19.31
N ARG A 137 17.72 9.80 19.79
CA ARG A 137 17.69 10.90 20.77
C ARG A 137 18.34 10.50 22.08
N GLU A 138 18.00 9.31 22.59
CA GLU A 138 18.60 8.75 23.81
C GLU A 138 20.11 8.59 23.67
N GLU A 139 20.57 8.06 22.53
CA GLU A 139 22.00 7.91 22.28
C GLU A 139 22.72 9.26 22.16
N LYS A 140 22.13 10.24 21.46
CA LYS A 140 22.69 11.58 21.33
C LYS A 140 22.84 12.24 22.70
N SER A 141 21.79 12.19 23.52
CA SER A 141 21.80 12.70 24.90
C SER A 141 22.87 12.02 25.75
N LYS A 142 22.92 10.67 25.74
CA LYS A 142 23.92 9.91 26.50
C LYS A 142 25.35 10.20 26.05
N ARG A 143 25.58 10.41 24.75
CA ARG A 143 26.91 10.78 24.24
C ARG A 143 27.29 12.20 24.66
N GLN A 144 26.34 13.12 24.68
CA GLN A 144 26.56 14.49 25.13
C GLN A 144 26.90 14.53 26.62
N SER A 145 26.14 13.83 27.48
CA SER A 145 26.43 13.79 28.92
C SER A 145 27.81 13.18 29.22
N LEU A 146 28.16 12.08 28.56
CA LEU A 146 29.49 11.48 28.68
C LEU A 146 30.60 12.41 28.17
N ARG A 147 30.34 13.21 27.12
CA ARG A 147 31.31 14.21 26.64
C ARG A 147 31.54 15.29 27.70
N SER A 148 30.49 15.83 28.30
CA SER A 148 30.60 16.83 29.37
C SER A 148 31.36 16.28 30.59
N GLN A 149 31.06 15.03 31.00
CA GLN A 149 31.80 14.36 32.08
C GLN A 149 33.29 14.14 31.74
N ARG A 150 33.63 13.87 30.47
CA ARG A 150 35.03 13.77 30.04
C ARG A 150 35.75 15.11 30.10
N GLU A 151 35.07 16.18 29.71
CA GLU A 151 35.62 17.52 29.72
C GLU A 151 35.86 17.99 31.16
N SER A 152 34.94 17.72 32.10
CA SER A 152 35.14 18.02 33.52
C SER A 152 36.26 17.18 34.15
N ALA A 153 36.31 15.87 33.88
CA ALA A 153 37.38 15.01 34.38
C ALA A 153 38.76 15.44 33.84
N ARG A 154 38.84 15.84 32.56
CA ARG A 154 40.07 16.36 31.97
C ARG A 154 40.54 17.65 32.65
N ALA A 155 39.61 18.57 32.94
CA ALA A 155 39.94 19.81 33.63
C ALA A 155 40.49 19.58 35.05
N GLN A 156 40.06 18.48 35.69
CA GLN A 156 40.50 18.07 37.03
C GLN A 156 41.73 17.15 37.00
N GLY A 157 42.34 16.88 35.83
CA GLY A 157 43.46 15.95 35.71
C GLY A 157 43.11 14.47 35.94
N GLN A 158 41.82 14.11 35.93
CA GLN A 158 41.34 12.75 36.17
C GLN A 158 41.33 11.88 34.91
N ASP A 159 41.32 10.55 35.10
CA ASP A 159 41.19 9.60 33.99
C ASP A 159 39.85 9.77 33.25
N THR A 160 39.92 10.04 31.95
CA THR A 160 38.73 10.20 31.09
C THR A 160 38.24 8.89 30.48
N SER A 161 38.97 7.79 30.67
CA SER A 161 38.66 6.48 30.10
C SER A 161 37.30 5.89 30.54
N PRO A 162 36.81 6.07 31.78
CA PRO A 162 35.51 5.55 32.22
C PRO A 162 34.33 6.13 31.44
N PHE A 163 34.45 7.40 31.04
CA PHE A 163 33.41 8.13 30.33
C PHE A 163 33.43 7.91 28.80
N ALA A 164 34.31 7.05 28.30
CA ALA A 164 34.28 6.69 26.89
C ALA A 164 32.99 5.91 26.55
N TYR A 165 32.26 6.35 25.52
CA TYR A 165 30.94 5.79 25.18
C TYR A 165 30.94 4.26 25.06
N PHE A 166 31.98 3.66 24.44
CA PHE A 166 32.04 2.21 24.26
C PHE A 166 32.13 1.43 25.59
N ARG A 167 32.73 2.02 26.64
CA ARG A 167 32.72 1.44 27.99
C ARG A 167 31.34 1.58 28.61
N ALA A 168 30.77 2.78 28.57
CA ALA A 168 29.42 3.07 29.09
C ALA A 168 28.29 2.32 28.37
N SER A 169 28.49 1.91 27.12
CA SER A 169 27.54 1.12 26.33
C SER A 169 27.80 -0.39 26.40
N ARG A 170 28.87 -0.83 27.06
CA ARG A 170 29.34 -2.22 27.09
C ARG A 170 29.54 -2.77 25.67
N ASN A 171 30.20 -2.00 24.80
CA ASN A 171 30.44 -2.30 23.37
C ASN A 171 29.17 -2.52 22.53
N ARG A 172 27.98 -2.14 23.02
CA ARG A 172 26.76 -2.18 22.20
C ARG A 172 26.89 -1.20 21.03
N PRO A 173 26.60 -1.63 19.80
CA PRO A 173 26.61 -0.75 18.64
C PRO A 173 25.48 0.27 18.80
N GLY A 174 25.87 1.54 18.76
CA GLY A 174 24.91 2.64 18.76
C GLY A 174 24.24 2.84 17.41
N ILE A 175 23.25 3.72 17.35
CA ILE A 175 22.62 4.20 16.14
C ILE A 175 22.81 5.71 15.97
N PHE A 176 22.71 6.18 14.74
CA PHE A 176 22.70 7.60 14.43
C PHE A 176 21.87 7.87 13.18
N PHE A 177 21.41 9.10 13.02
CA PHE A 177 20.84 9.58 11.77
C PHE A 177 21.91 10.34 10.98
N GLY A 178 22.03 10.06 9.69
CA GLY A 178 23.02 10.71 8.83
C GLY A 178 23.00 10.16 7.41
N GLU A 179 23.90 10.69 6.59
CA GLU A 179 24.08 10.29 5.20
C GLU A 179 25.39 9.52 5.04
N ILE A 180 25.31 8.35 4.42
CA ILE A 180 26.47 7.49 4.16
C ILE A 180 26.37 6.99 2.72
N GLY A 181 27.35 7.34 1.89
CA GLY A 181 27.38 6.95 0.48
C GLY A 181 26.14 7.42 -0.30
N GLY A 182 25.66 8.65 -0.06
CA GLY A 182 24.46 9.21 -0.70
C GLY A 182 23.13 8.69 -0.16
N ILE A 183 23.15 7.85 0.88
CA ILE A 183 21.93 7.28 1.48
C ILE A 183 21.71 7.95 2.85
N LYS A 184 20.69 8.81 2.92
CA LYS A 184 20.22 9.46 4.15
C LYS A 184 19.37 8.48 4.96
N GLY A 185 19.56 8.43 6.28
CA GLY A 185 18.79 7.51 7.11
C GLY A 185 19.32 7.25 8.52
N TYR A 186 18.69 6.29 9.20
CA TYR A 186 19.20 5.72 10.43
C TYR A 186 20.16 4.58 10.14
N TRP A 187 21.31 4.63 10.80
CA TRP A 187 22.40 3.68 10.65
C TRP A 187 22.78 3.09 12.00
N GLN A 188 23.09 1.80 12.00
CA GLN A 188 23.74 1.14 13.13
C GLN A 188 25.25 1.19 12.94
N ARG A 189 25.95 1.66 13.98
CA ARG A 189 27.41 1.69 14.03
C ARG A 189 27.98 0.25 14.04
N PRO A 190 29.20 0.04 13.51
CA PRO A 190 29.92 -1.21 13.64
C PRO A 190 29.96 -1.73 15.07
N LYS A 191 29.73 -3.03 15.24
CA LYS A 191 30.12 -3.71 16.48
C LYS A 191 31.63 -3.66 16.64
N ARG A 192 32.09 -3.58 17.88
CA ARG A 192 33.51 -3.60 18.23
C ARG A 192 33.86 -4.93 18.88
N SER A 193 35.05 -5.45 18.57
CA SER A 193 35.58 -6.63 19.26
C SER A 193 35.75 -6.35 20.75
N LYS A 194 35.71 -7.41 21.57
CA LYS A 194 36.14 -7.29 22.97
C LYS A 194 37.63 -6.95 22.98
N ALA A 195 38.05 -6.12 23.94
CA ALA A 195 39.47 -5.85 24.13
C ALA A 195 40.20 -7.16 24.49
N ALA A 196 41.37 -7.39 23.88
CA ALA A 196 42.20 -8.54 24.21
C ALA A 196 42.56 -8.56 25.71
N ARG A 197 42.59 -9.77 26.32
CA ARG A 197 42.90 -9.97 27.74
C ARG A 197 44.35 -9.59 28.08
N LYS A 198 45.28 -9.80 27.15
CA LYS A 198 46.66 -9.30 27.20
C LYS A 198 46.82 -8.21 26.12
N ARG A 199 47.25 -7.01 26.51
CA ARG A 199 47.47 -5.89 25.58
C ARG A 199 48.96 -5.79 25.29
N LEU A 200 49.35 -5.96 24.04
CA LEU A 200 50.70 -5.62 23.60
C LEU A 200 50.76 -4.10 23.36
N PRO A 201 51.79 -3.41 23.86
CA PRO A 201 52.04 -2.01 23.53
C PRO A 201 52.05 -1.80 22.01
N GLY A 202 51.38 -0.76 21.52
CA GLY A 202 51.34 -0.42 20.09
C GLY A 202 50.30 -1.17 19.23
N VAL A 203 49.58 -2.17 19.76
CA VAL A 203 48.60 -2.94 18.96
C VAL A 203 47.16 -2.48 19.22
N ILE A 204 46.41 -2.19 18.15
CA ILE A 204 44.97 -1.87 18.21
C ILE A 204 44.20 -3.12 18.71
N SER A 205 43.87 -3.13 19.99
CA SER A 205 43.18 -4.25 20.67
C SER A 205 41.68 -4.33 20.41
N VAL A 206 41.08 -3.32 19.78
CA VAL A 206 39.64 -3.24 19.49
C VAL A 206 39.43 -2.82 18.04
N ARG A 207 38.85 -3.71 17.22
CA ARG A 207 38.56 -3.47 15.81
C ARG A 207 37.05 -3.51 15.55
N PRO A 208 36.54 -2.78 14.55
CA PRO A 208 35.18 -3.01 14.06
C PRO A 208 35.07 -4.43 13.49
N THR A 209 34.06 -5.18 13.91
CA THR A 209 33.82 -6.56 13.44
C THR A 209 32.72 -6.64 12.38
N GLU A 210 31.95 -5.57 12.19
CA GLU A 210 30.84 -5.51 11.25
C GLU A 210 30.89 -4.17 10.50
N GLN A 211 30.32 -4.12 9.30
CA GLN A 211 30.14 -2.87 8.57
C GLN A 211 28.99 -2.03 9.18
N LEU A 212 28.88 -0.77 8.74
CA LEU A 212 27.72 0.06 9.01
C LEU A 212 26.48 -0.59 8.41
N LYS A 213 25.42 -0.72 9.22
CA LYS A 213 24.17 -1.36 8.77
C LYS A 213 23.07 -0.32 8.61
N PRO A 214 22.47 -0.15 7.42
CA PRO A 214 21.30 0.72 7.28
C PRO A 214 20.13 0.10 8.05
N LEU A 215 19.46 0.90 8.85
CA LEU A 215 18.26 0.51 9.59
C LEU A 215 16.99 1.04 8.92
N LEU A 216 17.05 2.27 8.44
CA LEU A 216 15.96 2.94 7.74
C LEU A 216 16.58 3.97 6.80
N SER A 217 16.23 3.97 5.52
CA SER A 217 16.66 5.04 4.59
C SER A 217 15.50 5.91 4.17
N VAL A 218 15.81 7.17 3.94
CA VAL A 218 14.89 8.21 3.51
C VAL A 218 15.43 8.88 2.25
N ALA A 219 14.51 9.37 1.43
CA ALA A 219 14.79 10.20 0.27
C ALA A 219 13.77 11.34 0.21
N ASP A 220 14.06 12.36 -0.60
CA ASP A 220 13.11 13.44 -0.85
C ASP A 220 12.13 13.07 -1.97
N HIS A 221 12.54 12.16 -2.84
CA HIS A 221 11.73 11.68 -3.95
C HIS A 221 12.04 10.22 -4.31
N ALA A 222 11.08 9.52 -4.92
CA ALA A 222 11.29 8.22 -5.54
C ALA A 222 10.55 8.13 -6.88
N ARG A 223 11.23 7.56 -7.88
CA ARG A 223 10.65 7.32 -9.20
C ARG A 223 9.97 5.96 -9.22
N TYR A 224 8.71 5.94 -9.64
CA TYR A 224 7.89 4.75 -9.81
C TYR A 224 7.68 4.46 -11.28
N LYS A 225 7.83 3.19 -11.63
CA LYS A 225 7.37 2.66 -12.92
C LYS A 225 5.96 2.11 -12.74
N PRO A 226 5.05 2.31 -13.71
CA PRO A 226 3.75 1.64 -13.70
C PRO A 226 3.92 0.13 -13.52
N ARG A 227 3.30 -0.45 -12.49
CA ARG A 227 3.26 -1.90 -12.25
C ARG A 227 1.84 -2.44 -12.12
N TYR A 228 0.87 -1.57 -11.86
CA TYR A 228 -0.53 -1.94 -11.71
C TYR A 228 -1.33 -1.57 -12.97
N GLN A 229 -1.72 -2.58 -13.74
CA GLN A 229 -2.34 -2.42 -15.05
C GLN A 229 -3.85 -2.17 -14.97
N TYR A 230 -4.26 -1.07 -14.33
CA TYR A 230 -5.68 -0.78 -14.03
C TYR A 230 -6.59 -0.89 -15.28
N GLN A 231 -6.24 -0.18 -16.36
CA GLN A 231 -7.04 -0.16 -17.59
C GLN A 231 -7.12 -1.54 -18.27
N GLN A 232 -6.03 -2.30 -18.26
CA GLN A 232 -6.01 -3.64 -18.87
C GLN A 232 -6.92 -4.61 -18.11
N GLN A 233 -6.96 -4.52 -16.78
CA GLN A 233 -7.83 -5.36 -15.96
C GLN A 233 -9.31 -5.02 -16.15
N ILE A 234 -9.65 -3.74 -16.34
CA ILE A 234 -11.02 -3.34 -16.69
C ILE A 234 -11.39 -3.87 -18.08
N ALA A 235 -10.54 -3.65 -19.08
CA ALA A 235 -10.79 -4.13 -20.44
C ALA A 235 -10.94 -5.66 -20.48
N LYS A 236 -10.14 -6.40 -19.72
CA LYS A 236 -10.24 -7.85 -19.57
C LYS A 236 -11.61 -8.26 -19.01
N ALA A 237 -12.06 -7.64 -17.92
CA ALA A 237 -13.35 -7.95 -17.32
C ALA A 237 -14.53 -7.61 -18.24
N LEU A 238 -14.45 -6.48 -18.96
CA LEU A 238 -15.46 -6.12 -19.97
C LEU A 238 -15.54 -7.15 -21.09
N ARG A 239 -14.40 -7.64 -21.62
CA ARG A 239 -14.41 -8.69 -22.66
C ARG A 239 -15.10 -9.98 -22.19
N VAL A 240 -14.98 -10.31 -20.90
CA VAL A 240 -15.59 -11.54 -20.34
C VAL A 240 -17.09 -11.40 -20.14
N LYS A 241 -17.57 -10.24 -19.66
CA LYS A 241 -18.98 -10.07 -19.24
C LYS A 241 -19.82 -9.18 -20.15
N ALA A 242 -19.24 -8.31 -20.96
CA ALA A 242 -19.98 -7.40 -21.85
C ALA A 242 -20.37 -8.11 -23.15
N THR A 243 -21.04 -9.26 -23.03
CA THR A 243 -21.50 -10.09 -24.14
C THR A 243 -23.03 -10.08 -24.23
N GLN A 244 -23.56 -10.23 -25.45
CA GLN A 244 -25.00 -10.35 -25.67
C GLN A 244 -25.61 -11.51 -24.86
N GLN A 245 -24.89 -12.63 -24.76
CA GLN A 245 -25.30 -13.80 -23.97
C GLN A 245 -25.42 -13.46 -22.47
N SER A 246 -24.49 -12.67 -21.92
CA SER A 246 -24.55 -12.25 -20.52
C SER A 246 -25.75 -11.33 -20.25
N PHE A 247 -26.07 -10.44 -21.19
CA PHE A 247 -27.27 -9.61 -21.09
C PHE A 247 -28.56 -10.43 -21.24
N ALA A 248 -28.62 -11.35 -22.21
CA ALA A 248 -29.76 -12.24 -22.42
C ALA A 248 -30.02 -13.11 -21.17
N HIS A 249 -28.96 -13.57 -20.49
CA HIS A 249 -29.09 -14.27 -19.22
C HIS A 249 -29.78 -13.42 -18.15
N GLU A 250 -29.36 -12.15 -17.96
CA GLU A 250 -30.02 -11.27 -16.99
C GLU A 250 -31.47 -10.94 -17.39
N LEU A 251 -31.73 -10.77 -18.70
CA LEU A 251 -33.08 -10.56 -19.22
C LEU A 251 -34.00 -11.75 -18.89
N ASN A 252 -33.56 -12.97 -19.22
CA ASN A 252 -34.29 -14.20 -18.94
C ASN A 252 -34.54 -14.39 -17.43
N ARG A 253 -33.53 -14.07 -16.61
CA ARG A 253 -33.63 -14.11 -15.15
C ARG A 253 -34.65 -13.12 -14.59
N GLN A 254 -34.81 -11.93 -15.17
CA GLN A 254 -35.85 -10.99 -14.75
C GLN A 254 -37.23 -11.41 -15.28
N MET A 255 -37.31 -11.92 -16.51
CA MET A 255 -38.55 -12.46 -17.08
C MET A 255 -39.11 -13.61 -16.24
N SER A 256 -38.25 -14.54 -15.79
CA SER A 256 -38.67 -15.69 -14.99
C SER A 256 -39.27 -15.32 -13.63
N LYS A 257 -39.03 -14.10 -13.13
CA LYS A 257 -39.59 -13.61 -11.86
C LYS A 257 -41.00 -13.04 -12.00
N ILE A 258 -41.45 -12.78 -13.22
CA ILE A 258 -42.80 -12.27 -13.51
C ILE A 258 -43.74 -13.44 -13.83
N THR A 259 -43.20 -14.52 -14.39
CA THR A 259 -43.95 -15.74 -14.68
C THR A 259 -44.17 -16.65 -13.47
N ARG A 260 -43.57 -16.32 -12.30
CA ARG A 260 -43.83 -16.97 -11.01
C ARG A 260 -44.73 -16.10 -10.17
#